data_AF-A0A7H4LTS3-F1
#
_entry.id   AF-A0A7H4LTS3-F1
#
_cell.length_a   1.000
_cell.length_b   1.000
_cell.length_c   1.000
_cell.angle_alpha   90.00
_cell.angle_beta   90.00
_cell.angle_gamma   90.00
#
_symmetry.space_group_name_H-M   'P 1'
#
loop_
_entity.id
_entity.type
_entity.pdbx_description
1 polymer ?
#
loop_
_entity_poly.entity_id
_entity_poly.type
_entity_poly.pdbx_seq_one_letter_code
_entity_poly.pdbx_strand_id
1 'polypeptide(L)'
;MKVIWVRHAETEWNHRGIIQGRRDSFVTHRGMQETAALLTALTKEAYPIECVYSSPLGRALHMGLKLSEGLGCPLKVEESLKEQSFGCFEGISFEHFRRDNPRDADALLSLDAAYCPRRESR
;
A
#
# COMPACT_ATOMS: atom_id res chain seq x y z
N MET A 1 -21.70 8.93 7.00
CA MET A 1 -20.67 8.36 6.11
C MET A 1 -19.83 7.38 6.91
N LYS A 2 -19.66 6.14 6.44
CA LYS A 2 -18.78 5.13 7.05
C LYS A 2 -17.66 4.82 6.06
N VAL A 3 -16.43 4.74 6.55
CA VAL A 3 -15.23 4.45 5.74
C VAL A 3 -14.55 3.23 6.32
N ILE A 4 -14.10 2.33 5.44
CA ILE A 4 -13.29 1.16 5.80
C ILE A 4 -11.92 1.38 5.18
N TRP A 5 -10.90 1.51 6.03
CA TRP A 5 -9.52 1.65 5.57
C TRP A 5 -8.89 0.27 5.41
N VAL A 6 -8.33 0.03 4.23
CA VAL A 6 -7.71 -1.24 3.86
C VAL A 6 -6.30 -0.93 3.38
N ARG A 7 -5.31 -1.58 3.98
CA ARG A 7 -3.96 -1.61 3.42
C ARG A 7 -3.94 -2.58 2.24
N HIS A 8 -3.18 -2.26 1.19
CA HIS A 8 -2.96 -3.16 0.07
C HIS A 8 -2.44 -4.54 0.54
N ALA A 9 -2.71 -5.56 -0.26
CA ALA A 9 -2.24 -6.92 -0.01
C ALA A 9 -0.70 -7.04 -0.03
N GLU A 10 -0.17 -8.13 0.54
CA GLU A 10 1.26 -8.41 0.55
C GLU A 10 1.88 -8.38 -0.85
N THR A 11 3.05 -7.74 -0.98
CA THR A 11 3.87 -7.70 -2.20
C THR A 11 5.22 -8.39 -2.02
N GLU A 12 5.90 -8.70 -3.12
CA GLU A 12 7.25 -9.27 -3.12
C GLU A 12 8.24 -8.41 -2.32
N TRP A 13 8.11 -7.09 -2.38
CA TRP A 13 8.94 -6.18 -1.57
C TRP A 13 8.54 -6.16 -0.10
N ASN A 14 7.27 -6.39 0.25
CA ASN A 14 6.91 -6.62 1.65
C ASN A 14 7.56 -7.89 2.18
N HIS A 15 7.47 -8.99 1.43
CA HIS A 15 8.06 -10.27 1.81
C HIS A 15 9.58 -10.17 2.01
N ARG A 16 10.26 -9.38 1.16
CA ARG A 16 11.71 -9.16 1.21
C ARG A 16 12.14 -8.01 2.14
N GLY A 17 11.21 -7.33 2.80
CA GLY A 17 11.51 -6.18 3.66
C GLY A 17 12.14 -4.99 2.92
N ILE A 18 11.70 -4.71 1.70
CA ILE A 18 12.18 -3.62 0.85
C ILE A 18 11.22 -2.42 0.91
N ILE A 19 11.78 -1.22 1.01
CA ILE A 19 11.01 0.04 1.03
C ILE A 19 10.41 0.30 -0.35
N GLN A 20 9.09 0.39 -0.44
CA GLN A 20 8.38 0.60 -1.72
C GLN A 20 8.20 2.07 -2.08
N GLY A 21 7.61 2.86 -1.17
CA GLY A 21 7.18 4.21 -1.48
C GLY A 21 6.27 4.25 -2.71
N ARG A 22 6.64 5.03 -3.72
CA ARG A 22 5.89 5.15 -4.98
C ARG A 22 6.34 4.19 -6.07
N ARG A 23 7.38 3.38 -5.85
CA ARG A 23 7.67 2.20 -6.66
C ARG A 23 6.73 1.05 -6.29
N ASP A 24 6.59 0.11 -7.21
CA ASP A 24 5.75 -1.07 -7.06
C ASP A 24 6.54 -2.36 -7.20
N SER A 25 5.96 -3.42 -6.65
CA SER A 25 6.36 -4.80 -6.85
C SER A 25 5.11 -5.67 -6.95
N PHE A 26 5.26 -6.89 -7.48
CA PHE A 26 4.12 -7.78 -7.68
C PHE A 26 3.46 -8.17 -6.35
N VAL A 27 2.14 -8.33 -6.39
CA VAL A 27 1.37 -8.93 -5.28
C VAL A 27 1.76 -10.42 -5.19
N THR A 28 2.01 -10.92 -3.98
CA THR A 28 2.39 -12.32 -3.78
C THR A 28 1.18 -13.25 -3.93
N HIS A 29 1.42 -14.56 -3.99
CA HIS A 29 0.34 -15.54 -3.90
C HIS A 29 -0.48 -15.38 -2.61
N ARG A 30 0.19 -15.10 -1.49
CA ARG A 30 -0.47 -14.79 -0.22
C ARG A 30 -1.30 -13.50 -0.31
N GLY A 31 -0.78 -12.46 -0.96
CA GLY A 31 -1.54 -11.21 -1.17
C GLY A 31 -2.83 -11.41 -1.99
N MET A 32 -2.80 -12.33 -2.96
CA MET A 32 -4.02 -12.73 -3.67
C MET A 32 -5.04 -13.41 -2.74
N GLN A 33 -4.58 -14.27 -1.83
CA GLN A 33 -5.44 -14.91 -0.83
C GLN A 33 -6.00 -13.91 0.18
N GLU A 34 -5.21 -12.92 0.61
CA GLU A 34 -5.65 -11.82 1.49
C GLU A 34 -6.78 -11.01 0.83
N THR A 35 -6.64 -10.72 -0.46
CA THR A 35 -7.67 -10.02 -1.24
C THR A 35 -8.98 -10.82 -1.29
N ALA A 36 -8.90 -12.12 -1.59
CA ALA A 36 -10.07 -12.99 -1.65
C ALA A 36 -10.74 -13.16 -0.29
N ALA A 37 -9.96 -13.27 0.79
CA ALA A 37 -10.45 -13.37 2.15
C ALA A 37 -11.20 -12.10 2.57
N LEU A 38 -10.65 -10.91 2.24
CA LEU A 38 -11.33 -9.64 2.53
C LEU A 38 -12.66 -9.54 1.79
N LEU A 39 -12.69 -9.85 0.49
CA LEU A 39 -13.93 -9.85 -0.29
C LEU A 39 -14.97 -10.78 0.31
N THR A 40 -14.56 -11.98 0.73
CA THR A 40 -15.43 -12.96 1.37
C THR A 40 -16.00 -12.43 2.68
N ALA A 41 -15.17 -11.78 3.50
CA ALA A 41 -15.62 -11.19 4.76
C ALA A 41 -16.62 -10.05 4.54
N LEU A 42 -16.34 -9.16 3.57
CA LEU A 42 -17.22 -8.02 3.27
C LEU A 42 -18.59 -8.45 2.75
N THR A 43 -18.63 -9.49 1.91
CA THR A 43 -19.87 -10.04 1.36
C THR A 43 -20.66 -10.84 2.39
N LYS A 44 -20.01 -11.68 3.20
CA LYS A 44 -20.66 -12.48 4.25
C LYS A 44 -21.36 -11.63 5.30
N GLU A 45 -20.73 -10.54 5.72
CA GLU A 45 -21.29 -9.58 6.68
C GLU A 45 -22.29 -8.61 6.03
N ALA A 46 -22.56 -8.77 4.73
CA ALA A 46 -23.48 -7.94 3.95
C ALA A 46 -23.23 -6.42 4.13
N TYR A 47 -21.95 -6.01 4.13
CA TYR A 47 -21.63 -4.59 4.22
C TYR A 47 -22.18 -3.84 3.00
N PRO A 48 -22.93 -2.72 3.19
CA PRO A 48 -23.46 -1.94 2.09
C PRO A 48 -22.36 -1.05 1.49
N ILE A 49 -21.42 -1.65 0.75
CA ILE A 49 -20.33 -0.93 0.10
C ILE A 49 -20.81 -0.33 -1.22
N GLU A 50 -20.91 0.99 -1.26
CA GLU A 50 -21.41 1.72 -2.43
C GLU A 50 -20.30 2.08 -3.44
N CYS A 51 -19.04 2.11 -3.00
CA CYS A 51 -17.89 2.42 -3.85
C CYS A 51 -16.57 1.96 -3.22
N VAL A 52 -15.57 1.73 -4.08
CA VAL A 52 -14.18 1.48 -3.69
C VAL A 52 -13.33 2.65 -4.15
N TYR A 53 -12.48 3.17 -3.26
CA TYR A 53 -11.43 4.11 -3.61
C TYR A 53 -10.08 3.41 -3.52
N SER A 54 -9.18 3.68 -4.47
CA SER A 54 -7.84 3.08 -4.44
C SER A 54 -6.76 4.07 -4.83
N SER A 55 -5.57 3.86 -4.27
CA SER A 55 -4.34 4.47 -4.75
C SER A 55 -4.04 4.01 -6.19
N PRO A 56 -3.43 4.85 -7.04
CA PRO A 56 -3.03 4.45 -8.38
C PRO A 56 -1.85 3.45 -8.40
N LEU A 57 -1.17 3.24 -7.26
CA LEU A 57 -0.06 2.28 -7.17
C LEU A 57 -0.56 0.85 -7.38
N GLY A 58 0.14 0.08 -8.21
CA GLY A 58 -0.30 -1.20 -8.76
C GLY A 58 -0.73 -2.21 -7.69
N ARG A 59 -0.04 -2.26 -6.55
CA ARG A 59 -0.40 -3.14 -5.42
C ARG A 59 -1.76 -2.83 -4.79
N ALA A 60 -2.12 -1.55 -4.69
CA ALA A 60 -3.41 -1.12 -4.16
C ALA A 60 -4.49 -1.18 -5.24
N LEU A 61 -4.15 -0.79 -6.48
CA LEU A 61 -5.06 -0.83 -7.62
C LEU A 61 -5.52 -2.26 -7.92
N HIS A 62 -4.61 -3.23 -7.88
CA HIS A 62 -4.93 -4.65 -8.07
C HIS A 62 -6.00 -5.14 -7.08
N MET A 63 -5.82 -4.83 -5.79
CA MET A 63 -6.80 -5.19 -4.76
C MET A 63 -8.11 -4.43 -4.95
N GLY A 64 -8.06 -3.13 -5.23
CA GLY A 64 -9.23 -2.27 -5.45
C GLY A 64 -10.10 -2.74 -6.62
N LEU A 65 -9.48 -3.16 -7.74
CA LEU A 65 -10.17 -3.75 -8.88
C LEU A 65 -10.93 -5.02 -8.48
N LYS A 66 -10.28 -5.94 -7.76
CA LYS A 66 -10.91 -7.20 -7.33
C LYS A 66 -12.06 -6.98 -6.35
N LEU A 67 -11.93 -6.03 -5.44
CA LEU A 67 -13.00 -5.66 -4.53
C LEU A 67 -14.17 -5.01 -5.27
N SER A 68 -13.90 -4.07 -6.18
CA SER A 68 -14.93 -3.42 -7.00
C SER A 68 -15.70 -4.43 -7.86
N GLU A 69 -14.99 -5.33 -8.55
CA GLU A 69 -15.57 -6.43 -9.32
C GLU A 69 -16.45 -7.34 -8.44
N GLY A 70 -15.92 -7.79 -7.30
CA GLY A 70 -16.60 -8.73 -6.42
C GLY A 70 -17.79 -8.15 -5.65
N LEU A 71 -17.77 -6.85 -5.38
CA LEU A 71 -18.86 -6.13 -4.70
C LEU A 71 -19.87 -5.52 -5.67
N GLY A 72 -19.57 -5.50 -6.97
CA GLY A 72 -20.45 -4.92 -7.98
C GLY A 72 -20.64 -3.40 -7.84
N CYS A 73 -19.61 -2.68 -7.39
CA CYS A 73 -19.66 -1.23 -7.17
C CYS A 73 -18.53 -0.50 -7.90
N PRO A 74 -18.64 0.83 -8.16
CA PRO A 74 -17.61 1.57 -8.88
C PRO A 74 -16.27 1.65 -8.14
N LEU A 75 -15.19 1.55 -8.90
CA LEU A 75 -13.84 1.90 -8.45
C LEU A 75 -13.52 3.36 -8.83
N LYS A 76 -13.00 4.12 -7.88
CA LYS A 76 -12.41 5.44 -8.09
C LYS A 76 -10.93 5.41 -7.73
N VAL A 77 -10.09 5.85 -8.67
CA VAL A 77 -8.65 5.94 -8.43
C VAL A 77 -8.32 7.35 -7.96
N GLU A 78 -7.66 7.47 -6.81
CA GLU A 78 -7.37 8.74 -6.16
C GLU A 78 -5.88 8.95 -5.98
N GLU A 79 -5.33 9.94 -6.68
CA GLU A 79 -3.90 10.31 -6.62
C GLU A 79 -3.44 10.72 -5.22
N SER A 80 -4.36 11.25 -4.40
CA SER A 80 -4.10 11.66 -3.02
C SER A 80 -3.88 10.47 -2.07
N LEU A 81 -4.24 9.24 -2.49
CA LEU A 81 -4.03 8.00 -1.73
C LEU A 81 -2.68 7.35 -2.03
N LYS A 82 -1.80 8.00 -2.82
CA LYS A 82 -0.44 7.49 -3.02
C LYS A 82 0.33 7.45 -1.70
N GLU A 83 1.08 6.37 -1.53
CA GLU A 83 2.06 6.24 -0.46
C GLU A 83 3.05 7.41 -0.48
N GLN A 84 3.61 7.70 0.69
CA GLN A 84 4.74 8.61 0.81
C GLN A 84 5.85 8.22 -0.16
N SER A 85 6.45 9.20 -0.82
CA SER A 85 7.67 8.95 -1.59
C SER A 85 8.86 8.86 -0.65
N PHE A 86 9.64 7.80 -0.79
CA PHE A 86 10.90 7.61 -0.06
C PHE A 86 12.13 7.96 -0.91
N GLY A 87 11.94 8.45 -2.14
CA GLY A 87 13.00 8.93 -3.01
C GLY A 87 14.08 7.86 -3.22
N CYS A 88 15.33 8.22 -2.91
CA CYS A 88 16.49 7.35 -3.10
C CYS A 88 16.47 6.09 -2.21
N PHE A 89 15.59 6.01 -1.22
CA PHE A 89 15.46 4.82 -0.37
C PHE A 89 14.50 3.76 -0.94
N GLU A 90 13.74 4.08 -1.99
CA GLU A 90 12.84 3.11 -2.63
C GLU A 90 13.63 2.01 -3.37
N GLY A 91 13.38 0.75 -3.00
CA GLY A 91 14.12 -0.42 -3.51
C GLY A 91 15.27 -0.88 -2.61
N ILE A 92 15.56 -0.17 -1.52
CA ILE A 92 16.55 -0.58 -0.52
C ILE A 92 15.88 -1.47 0.54
N SER A 93 16.57 -2.52 0.98
CA SER A 93 16.10 -3.32 2.11
C SER A 93 16.08 -2.48 3.39
N PHE A 94 15.10 -2.69 4.25
CA PHE A 94 14.96 -1.95 5.49
C PHE A 94 16.16 -2.17 6.43
N GLU A 95 16.79 -3.34 6.34
CA GLU A 95 18.05 -3.65 7.03
C GLU A 95 19.19 -2.74 6.57
N HIS A 96 19.44 -2.66 5.25
CA HIS A 96 20.48 -1.78 4.70
C HIS A 96 20.15 -0.31 4.98
N PHE A 97 18.88 0.08 4.85
CA PHE A 97 18.44 1.43 5.17
C PHE A 97 18.75 1.81 6.62
N ARG A 98 18.42 0.95 7.60
CA ARG A 98 18.75 1.21 9.02
C ARG A 98 20.24 1.30 9.28
N ARG A 99 21.04 0.43 8.64
CA ARG A 99 22.49 0.40 8.82
C ARG A 99 23.15 1.65 8.23
N ASP A 100 22.77 2.02 7.03
CA ASP A 100 23.47 3.03 6.23
C ASP A 100 22.90 4.45 6.45
N ASN A 101 21.64 4.56 6.91
CA ASN A 101 20.94 5.83 7.16
C ASN A 101 20.18 5.83 8.51
N PRO A 102 20.87 5.64 9.66
CA PRO A 102 20.22 5.43 10.95
C PRO A 102 19.36 6.62 11.42
N ARG A 103 19.74 7.86 11.09
CA ARG A 103 18.93 9.06 11.43
C ARG A 103 17.63 9.12 10.66
N ASP A 104 17.68 8.88 9.35
CA ASP A 104 16.50 8.83 8.49
C ASP A 104 15.58 7.67 8.87
N ALA A 105 16.16 6.53 9.29
CA ALA A 105 15.40 5.39 9.77
C ALA A 105 14.70 5.67 11.11
N ASP A 106 15.38 6.34 12.05
CA ASP A 106 14.79 6.74 13.33
C ASP A 106 13.66 7.76 13.14
N ALA A 107 13.86 8.77 12.27
CA ALA A 107 12.83 9.73 11.91
C ALA A 107 11.59 9.05 11.29
N LEU A 108 11.80 8.05 10.43
CA LEU A 108 10.70 7.29 9.84
C LEU A 108 9.96 6.41 10.88
N LEU A 109 10.69 5.77 11.78
CA LEU A 109 10.13 4.84 12.78
C LEU A 109 9.45 5.56 13.95
N SER A 110 9.88 6.78 14.26
CA SER A 110 9.26 7.64 15.28
C SER A 110 7.93 8.24 14.85
N LEU A 111 7.47 7.96 13.62
CA LEU A 111 6.24 8.49 13.03
C LEU A 111 6.23 10.03 13.01
N ASP A 112 7.40 10.63 12.85
CA ASP A 112 7.51 12.08 12.70
C ASP A 112 6.85 12.52 11.39
N ALA A 113 5.68 13.14 11.51
CA ALA A 113 4.91 13.63 10.38
C ALA A 113 5.60 14.78 9.61
N ALA A 114 6.60 15.43 10.21
CA ALA A 114 7.38 16.48 9.56
C ALA A 114 8.54 15.91 8.72
N TYR A 115 8.92 14.65 8.94
CA TYR A 115 10.02 14.03 8.22
C TYR A 115 9.65 13.78 6.76
N CYS A 116 10.43 14.36 5.84
CA CYS A 116 10.28 14.14 4.42
C CYS A 116 11.58 13.51 3.87
N PRO A 117 11.54 12.24 3.42
CA PRO A 117 12.70 11.60 2.82
C PRO A 117 13.26 12.41 1.64
N ARG A 118 14.58 12.43 1.51
CA ARG A 118 15.25 13.17 0.42
C ARG A 118 14.72 12.68 -0.94
N ARG A 119 14.19 13.61 -1.72
CA ARG A 119 13.81 13.34 -3.12
C ARG A 119 15.07 13.08 -3.93
N GLU A 120 15.02 12.12 -4.86
CA GLU A 120 16.06 12.01 -5.89
C GLU A 120 16.18 13.37 -6.58
N SER A 121 17.38 13.95 -6.59
CA SER A 121 17.71 15.06 -7.48
C SER A 121 17.56 14.55 -8.91
N ARG A 122 16.56 15.07 -9.62
CA ARG A 122 16.44 14.85 -11.07
C ARG A 122 17.65 15.42 -11.80
#